data_AF-A0A352KRL0-F1
#
_entry.id   AF-A0A352KRL0-F1
#
_cell.length_a   1.000
_cell.length_b   1.000
_cell.length_c   1.000
_cell.angle_alpha   90.00
_cell.angle_beta   90.00
_cell.angle_gamma   90.00
#
_symmetry.space_group_name_H-M   'P 1'
#
loop_
_entity.id
_entity.type
_entity.pdbx_description
1 polymer ?
#
loop_
_entity_poly.entity_id
_entity_poly.type
_entity_poly.pdbx_seq_one_letter_code
_entity_poly.pdbx_strand_id
1 'polypeptide(L)'
;EVLLILVPRHPERFDKVAQLVKKRGFRFHRRSDMGAIDTACQIYIGDSMGELILFYAAADVAFVGGSLIPVGGHNVLEPASLGIPVLIGPHRFNFAQITSELIRCGGAKEVADNTMLTTAWQSLLLDVSRRDEMGQAGKLM
;
A
#
# COMPACT_ATOMS: atom_id res chain seq x y z
N GLU A 1 17.30 1.86 2.07
CA GLU A 1 16.50 1.27 3.17
C GLU A 1 15.02 1.46 2.86
N VAL A 2 14.12 0.69 3.47
CA VAL A 2 12.66 0.80 3.23
C VAL A 2 11.90 0.69 4.56
N LEU A 3 10.81 1.44 4.68
CA LEU A 3 9.86 1.35 5.79
C LEU A 3 8.53 0.83 5.25
N LEU A 4 7.98 -0.23 5.86
CA LEU A 4 6.65 -0.73 5.48
C LEU A 4 5.57 -0.11 6.36
N ILE A 5 4.66 0.65 5.76
CA ILE A 5 3.46 1.14 6.46
C ILE A 5 2.33 0.11 6.29
N LEU A 6 1.83 -0.44 7.39
CA LEU A 6 0.69 -1.36 7.43
C LEU A 6 -0.54 -0.64 7.98
N VAL A 7 -1.61 -0.55 7.19
CA VAL A 7 -2.86 0.12 7.59
C VAL A 7 -4.00 -0.89 7.56
N PRO A 8 -4.37 -1.52 8.69
CA PRO A 8 -5.49 -2.44 8.73
C PRO A 8 -6.81 -1.69 8.54
N ARG A 9 -7.74 -2.25 7.76
CA ARG A 9 -9.02 -1.58 7.46
C ARG A 9 -9.96 -1.43 8.66
N HIS A 10 -9.91 -2.37 9.61
CA HIS A 10 -10.88 -2.45 10.70
C HIS A 10 -10.19 -2.37 12.07
N PRO A 11 -10.71 -1.57 13.03
CA PRO A 11 -10.10 -1.39 14.35
C PRO A 11 -9.85 -2.69 15.11
N GLU A 12 -10.74 -3.68 15.01
CA GLU A 12 -10.60 -4.98 15.68
C GLU A 12 -9.40 -5.81 15.16
N ARG A 13 -8.74 -5.36 14.09
CA ARG A 13 -7.52 -5.96 13.54
C ARG A 13 -6.24 -5.30 14.05
N PHE A 14 -6.30 -4.11 14.65
CA PHE A 14 -5.11 -3.33 15.01
C PHE A 14 -4.15 -4.11 15.91
N ASP A 15 -4.62 -4.58 17.06
CA ASP A 15 -3.78 -5.35 17.98
C ASP A 15 -3.36 -6.69 17.38
N LYS A 16 -4.23 -7.35 16.60
CA LYS A 16 -3.89 -8.61 15.94
C LYS A 16 -2.73 -8.43 14.96
N VAL A 17 -2.72 -7.35 14.19
CA VAL A 17 -1.63 -7.04 13.27
C VAL A 17 -0.35 -6.69 14.02
N ALA A 18 -0.42 -5.88 15.08
CA ALA A 18 0.74 -5.58 15.92
C ALA A 18 1.37 -6.85 16.54
N GLN A 19 0.55 -7.78 17.04
CA GLN A 19 1.04 -9.05 17.57
C GLN A 19 1.67 -9.94 16.49
N LEU A 20 1.12 -9.97 15.27
CA LEU A 20 1.72 -10.70 14.16
C LEU A 20 3.10 -10.14 13.78
N VAL A 21 3.23 -8.81 13.75
CA VAL A 21 4.49 -8.11 13.49
C VAL A 21 5.51 -8.44 14.58
N LYS A 22 5.11 -8.32 15.86
CA LYS A 22 5.94 -8.67 17.02
C LYS A 22 6.41 -10.13 16.98
N LYS A 23 5.50 -11.07 16.69
CA LYS A 23 5.82 -12.51 16.61
C LYS A 23 6.84 -12.83 15.51
N ARG A 24 6.88 -12.03 14.44
CA ARG A 24 7.87 -12.16 13.36
C ARG A 24 9.21 -11.49 13.68
N GLY A 25 9.34 -10.84 14.83
CA GLY A 25 10.61 -10.26 15.30
C GLY A 25 10.96 -8.92 14.65
N PHE A 26 10.02 -8.25 13.97
CA PHE A 26 10.27 -6.94 13.38
C PHE A 26 10.21 -5.83 14.42
N ARG A 27 11.07 -4.82 14.27
CA ARG A 27 10.95 -3.57 15.03
C ARG A 27 9.86 -2.71 14.41
N PHE A 28 8.90 -2.27 15.22
CA PHE A 28 7.75 -1.53 14.74
C PHE A 28 7.29 -0.45 15.72
N HIS A 29 6.56 0.53 15.19
CA HIS A 29 5.85 1.55 15.95
C HIS A 29 4.39 1.60 15.49
N ARG A 30 3.50 2.08 16.35
CA ARG A 30 2.08 2.28 16.05
C ARG A 30 1.77 3.77 15.95
N ARG A 31 0.79 4.14 15.13
CA ARG A 31 0.30 5.52 15.05
C ARG A 31 -0.30 5.98 16.38
N SER A 32 -1.05 5.10 17.04
CA SER A 32 -1.70 5.36 18.32
C SER A 32 -0.73 5.60 19.50
N ASP A 33 0.51 5.10 19.42
CA ASP A 33 1.50 5.28 20.48
C ASP A 33 2.07 6.71 20.53
N MET A 34 1.85 7.53 19.48
CA MET A 34 2.23 8.95 19.36
C MET A 34 3.70 9.27 19.70
N GLY A 35 4.58 8.25 19.67
CA GLY A 35 6.00 8.37 19.96
C GLY A 35 6.85 8.70 18.73
N ALA A 36 8.09 9.14 18.98
CA ALA A 36 9.08 9.31 17.92
C ALA A 36 9.44 7.95 17.30
N ILE A 37 9.42 7.89 15.97
CA ILE A 37 9.86 6.71 15.22
C ILE A 37 11.39 6.74 15.17
N ASP A 38 12.02 5.69 15.69
CA ASP A 38 13.47 5.52 15.58
C ASP A 38 13.89 5.01 14.19
N THR A 39 15.16 5.22 13.83
CA THR A 39 15.71 4.85 12.51
C THR A 39 15.79 3.34 12.27
N ALA A 40 15.65 2.52 13.31
CA ALA A 40 15.65 1.07 13.18
C ALA A 40 14.22 0.49 13.04
N CYS A 41 13.19 1.35 12.98
CA CYS A 41 11.84 0.96 12.67
C CYS A 41 11.75 0.35 11.26
N GLN A 42 11.22 -0.87 11.17
CA GLN A 42 11.03 -1.58 9.90
C GLN A 42 9.58 -1.55 9.45
N ILE A 43 8.64 -1.47 10.40
CA ILE A 43 7.20 -1.48 10.15
C ILE A 43 6.53 -0.36 10.95
N TYR A 44 5.73 0.47 10.29
CA TYR A 44 4.87 1.44 10.95
C TYR A 44 3.40 1.02 10.80
N ILE A 45 2.68 0.90 11.90
CA ILE A 45 1.28 0.44 11.88
C ILE A 45 0.35 1.65 12.00
N GLY A 46 -0.38 1.95 10.92
CA GLY A 46 -1.45 2.94 10.91
C GLY A 46 -2.72 2.36 11.55
N ASP A 47 -2.78 2.39 12.88
CA ASP A 47 -3.87 1.83 13.70
C ASP A 47 -4.82 2.91 14.22
N SER A 48 -5.19 3.83 13.32
CA SER A 48 -6.12 4.92 13.55
C SER A 48 -7.10 5.03 12.38
N MET A 49 -8.27 5.61 12.63
CA MET A 49 -9.32 5.75 11.64
C MET A 49 -9.25 7.11 10.95
N GLY A 50 -9.55 7.14 9.65
CA GLY A 50 -9.62 8.38 8.86
C GLY A 50 -8.28 8.97 8.42
N GLU A 51 -7.15 8.34 8.76
CA GLU A 51 -5.80 8.83 8.44
C GLU A 51 -5.17 8.13 7.21
N LEU A 52 -5.90 7.26 6.50
CA LEU A 52 -5.35 6.48 5.38
C LEU A 52 -4.68 7.34 4.31
N ILE A 53 -5.28 8.49 3.97
CA ILE A 53 -4.72 9.42 2.99
C ILE A 53 -3.37 10.01 3.42
N LEU A 54 -3.14 10.18 4.73
CA LEU A 54 -1.86 10.67 5.26
C LEU A 54 -0.76 9.62 5.04
N PHE A 55 -1.08 8.34 5.21
CA PHE A 55 -0.14 7.25 4.94
C PHE A 55 0.17 7.11 3.47
N TYR A 56 -0.81 7.31 2.58
CA TYR A 56 -0.54 7.37 1.15
C TYR A 56 0.33 8.56 0.76
N ALA A 57 0.08 9.74 1.34
CA ALA A 57 0.88 10.93 1.05
C ALA A 57 2.34 10.80 1.50
N ALA A 58 2.63 9.92 2.46
CA ALA A 58 3.97 9.61 2.93
C ALA A 58 4.63 8.41 2.22
N ALA A 59 3.94 7.73 1.30
CA ALA A 59 4.41 6.51 0.67
C ALA A 59 4.98 6.76 -0.73
N ASP A 60 6.01 6.01 -1.11
CA ASP A 60 6.53 6.02 -2.49
C ASP A 60 5.71 5.12 -3.43
N VAL A 61 5.16 4.02 -2.91
CA VAL A 61 4.40 3.00 -3.66
C VAL A 61 3.32 2.43 -2.75
N ALA A 62 2.13 2.20 -3.29
CA ALA A 62 1.01 1.62 -2.54
C ALA A 62 0.66 0.22 -3.05
N PHE A 63 0.46 -0.74 -2.14
CA PHE A 63 -0.26 -1.97 -2.45
C PHE A 63 -1.65 -1.92 -1.82
N VAL A 64 -2.70 -2.00 -2.66
CA VAL A 64 -4.09 -1.96 -2.19
C VAL A 64 -4.56 -3.38 -1.86
N GLY A 65 -4.70 -3.65 -0.56
CA GLY A 65 -5.05 -4.95 -0.01
C GLY A 65 -6.47 -5.44 -0.34
N GLY A 66 -6.83 -6.61 0.18
CA GLY A 66 -8.10 -7.28 -0.13
C GLY A 66 -8.19 -7.80 -1.57
N SER A 67 -7.06 -7.83 -2.29
CA SER A 67 -6.97 -8.06 -3.74
C SER A 67 -6.15 -9.29 -4.13
N LEU A 68 -5.27 -9.80 -3.25
CA LEU A 68 -4.57 -11.09 -3.41
C LEU A 68 -5.39 -12.30 -2.90
N ILE A 69 -6.55 -12.04 -2.33
CA ILE A 69 -7.51 -13.04 -1.87
C ILE A 69 -8.91 -12.63 -2.36
N PRO A 70 -9.88 -13.55 -2.51
CA PRO A 70 -11.19 -13.29 -3.12
C PRO A 70 -12.14 -12.46 -2.21
N VAL A 71 -11.69 -11.27 -1.79
CA VAL A 71 -12.45 -10.29 -0.98
C VAL A 71 -13.00 -9.16 -1.87
N GLY A 72 -12.33 -8.86 -2.99
CA GLY A 72 -12.84 -7.97 -4.05
C GLY A 72 -12.15 -6.62 -4.19
N GLY A 73 -11.05 -6.40 -3.47
CA GLY A 73 -10.23 -5.20 -3.56
C GLY A 73 -10.80 -4.01 -2.79
N HIS A 74 -10.03 -2.93 -2.78
CA HIS A 74 -10.36 -1.67 -2.12
C HIS A 74 -10.13 -0.48 -3.06
N ASN A 75 -10.42 0.72 -2.56
CA ASN A 75 -10.35 1.95 -3.33
C ASN A 75 -8.91 2.24 -3.80
N VAL A 76 -8.70 2.19 -5.12
CA VAL A 76 -7.42 2.52 -5.76
C VAL A 76 -7.26 4.00 -6.06
N LEU A 77 -8.34 4.80 -5.96
CA LEU A 77 -8.31 6.21 -6.33
C LEU A 77 -7.61 7.09 -5.30
N GLU A 78 -7.68 6.74 -4.01
CA GLU A 78 -6.99 7.48 -2.95
C GLU A 78 -5.48 7.59 -3.22
N PRO A 79 -4.71 6.48 -3.39
CA PRO A 79 -3.29 6.58 -3.72
C PRO A 79 -3.05 7.17 -5.12
N ALA A 80 -3.87 6.82 -6.12
CA ALA A 80 -3.70 7.34 -7.48
C ALA A 80 -3.82 8.87 -7.54
N SER A 81 -4.78 9.46 -6.81
CA SER A 81 -5.00 10.91 -6.75
C SER A 81 -3.81 11.69 -6.19
N LEU A 82 -2.98 11.03 -5.38
CA LEU A 82 -1.75 11.57 -4.80
C LEU A 82 -0.53 11.37 -5.71
N GLY A 83 -0.71 10.73 -6.87
CA GLY A 83 0.39 10.36 -7.76
C GLY A 83 1.22 9.20 -7.24
N ILE A 84 0.64 8.32 -6.41
CA ILE A 84 1.32 7.13 -5.89
C ILE A 84 1.05 5.95 -6.81
N PRO A 85 2.10 5.27 -7.34
CA PRO A 85 1.95 4.02 -8.08
C PRO A 85 1.17 2.97 -7.30
N VAL A 86 0.17 2.38 -7.95
CA VAL A 86 -0.72 1.41 -7.32
C VAL A 86 -0.39 -0.02 -7.76
N LEU A 87 -0.09 -0.89 -6.81
CA LEU A 87 -0.07 -2.34 -7.00
C LEU A 87 -1.36 -2.95 -6.45
N ILE A 88 -1.94 -3.90 -7.18
CA ILE A 88 -3.20 -4.54 -6.78
C ILE A 88 -3.23 -5.99 -7.24
N GLY A 89 -3.85 -6.87 -6.44
CA GLY A 89 -4.07 -8.26 -6.82
C GLY A 89 -5.24 -8.48 -7.78
N PRO A 90 -5.42 -9.72 -8.29
CA PRO A 90 -6.40 -10.04 -9.32
C PRO A 90 -7.85 -9.98 -8.83
N HIS A 91 -8.10 -10.07 -7.52
CA HIS A 91 -9.44 -10.07 -6.96
C HIS A 91 -9.95 -8.64 -6.73
N ARG A 92 -10.39 -7.99 -7.80
CA ARG A 92 -10.79 -6.58 -7.82
C ARG A 92 -12.26 -6.34 -8.19
N PHE A 93 -13.14 -7.33 -7.97
CA PHE A 93 -14.52 -7.29 -8.45
C PHE A 93 -15.37 -6.14 -7.89
N ASN A 94 -15.07 -5.62 -6.69
CA ASN A 94 -15.80 -4.47 -6.13
C ASN A 94 -15.37 -3.13 -6.79
N PHE A 95 -14.19 -3.09 -7.40
CA PHE A 95 -13.58 -1.90 -8.01
C PHE A 95 -13.12 -2.20 -9.45
N ALA A 96 -13.79 -3.11 -10.15
CA ALA A 96 -13.27 -3.72 -11.38
C ALA A 96 -13.07 -2.70 -12.50
N GLN A 97 -14.08 -1.86 -12.75
CA GLN A 97 -14.03 -0.84 -13.79
C GLN A 97 -12.90 0.16 -13.54
N ILE A 98 -12.93 0.82 -12.38
CA ILE A 98 -11.96 1.87 -12.06
C ILE A 98 -10.52 1.34 -12.00
N THR A 99 -10.33 0.13 -11.49
CA THR A 99 -9.00 -0.51 -11.49
C THR A 99 -8.56 -0.86 -12.91
N SER A 100 -9.48 -1.26 -13.79
CA SER A 100 -9.13 -1.55 -15.19
C SER A 100 -8.72 -0.30 -15.95
N GLU A 101 -9.41 0.81 -15.71
CA GLU A 101 -9.05 2.11 -16.28
C GLU A 101 -7.68 2.57 -15.77
N LEU A 102 -7.41 2.41 -14.47
CA LEU A 102 -6.14 2.79 -13.85
C LEU A 102 -4.98 1.91 -14.33
N ILE A 103 -5.20 0.62 -14.54
CA ILE A 103 -4.20 -0.26 -15.17
C ILE A 103 -3.98 0.16 -16.62
N ARG A 104 -5.04 0.47 -17.36
CA ARG A 104 -4.96 0.86 -18.78
C ARG A 104 -4.21 2.17 -18.99
N CYS A 105 -4.39 3.16 -18.12
CA CYS A 105 -3.62 4.41 -18.20
C CYS A 105 -2.17 4.25 -17.73
N GLY A 106 -1.83 3.12 -17.09
CA GLY A 106 -0.50 2.85 -16.55
C GLY A 106 -0.30 3.30 -15.11
N GLY A 107 -1.34 3.79 -14.42
CA GLY A 107 -1.28 4.20 -13.01
C GLY A 107 -1.31 3.05 -11.99
N ALA A 108 -1.72 1.86 -12.44
CA ALA A 108 -1.74 0.65 -11.62
C ALA A 108 -1.13 -0.55 -12.33
N LYS A 109 -0.62 -1.50 -11.54
CA LYS A 109 -0.10 -2.79 -12.02
C LYS A 109 -0.71 -3.94 -11.22
N GLU A 110 -1.24 -4.90 -11.94
CA GLU A 110 -1.73 -6.14 -11.34
C GLU A 110 -0.57 -7.07 -10.95
N VAL A 111 -0.64 -7.65 -9.75
CA VAL A 111 0.33 -8.60 -9.21
C VAL A 111 -0.40 -9.82 -8.66
N ALA A 112 -0.15 -11.01 -9.22
CA ALA A 112 -0.93 -12.21 -8.88
C ALA A 112 -0.49 -12.87 -7.57
N ASP A 113 0.77 -12.65 -7.15
CA ASP A 113 1.38 -13.35 -6.03
C ASP A 113 2.50 -12.53 -5.36
N ASN A 114 3.12 -13.14 -4.35
CA ASN A 114 4.21 -12.55 -3.59
C ASN A 114 5.48 -12.28 -4.45
N THR A 115 5.75 -13.12 -5.45
CA THR A 115 6.92 -12.98 -6.32
C THR A 115 6.77 -11.76 -7.24
N MET A 116 5.59 -11.62 -7.84
CA MET A 116 5.24 -10.46 -8.67
C MET A 116 5.21 -9.18 -7.84
N LEU A 117 4.64 -9.22 -6.64
CA LEU A 117 4.61 -8.08 -5.73
C LEU A 117 6.03 -7.63 -5.36
N THR A 118 6.90 -8.57 -4.99
CA THR A 118 8.30 -8.28 -4.65
C THR A 118 9.05 -7.67 -5.82
N THR A 119 8.93 -8.26 -7.01
CA THR A 119 9.55 -7.75 -8.24
C THR A 119 9.05 -6.35 -8.59
N ALA A 120 7.74 -6.11 -8.45
CA ALA A 120 7.13 -4.82 -8.73
C ALA A 120 7.60 -3.73 -7.74
N TRP A 121 7.66 -4.04 -6.44
CA TRP A 121 8.20 -3.12 -5.44
C TRP A 121 9.66 -2.79 -5.72
N GLN A 122 10.50 -3.79 -5.98
CA GLN A 122 11.91 -3.53 -6.31
C GLN A 122 12.04 -2.64 -7.55
N SER A 123 11.27 -2.92 -8.60
CA SER A 123 11.29 -2.12 -9.81
C SER A 123 10.86 -0.67 -9.59
N LEU A 124 9.90 -0.38 -8.70
CA LEU A 124 9.40 0.98 -8.46
C LEU A 124 10.21 1.74 -7.40
N LEU A 125 10.77 1.04 -6.42
CA LEU A 125 11.58 1.65 -5.36
C LEU A 125 12.99 1.98 -5.86
N LEU A 126 13.54 1.18 -6.78
CA LEU A 126 14.88 1.38 -7.33
C LEU A 126 14.92 2.29 -8.56
N ASP A 127 13.78 2.54 -9.22
CA ASP A 127 13.67 3.39 -10.41
C ASP A 127 12.69 4.54 -10.16
N VAL A 128 13.25 5.73 -9.89
CA VAL A 128 12.49 6.95 -9.62
C VAL A 128 11.69 7.40 -10.84
N SER A 129 12.27 7.31 -12.05
CA SER A 129 11.58 7.75 -13.28
C SER A 129 10.33 6.91 -13.49
N ARG A 130 10.47 5.58 -13.39
CA ARG A 130 9.34 4.66 -13.55
C ARG A 130 8.27 4.87 -12.49
N ARG A 131 8.66 5.13 -11.26
CA ARG A 131 7.74 5.45 -10.16
C ARG A 131 6.95 6.72 -10.46
N ASP A 132 7.64 7.78 -10.87
CA ASP A 132 7.02 9.07 -11.15
C ASP A 132 6.10 9.00 -12.38
N GLU A 133 6.52 8.32 -13.45
CA GLU A 133 5.70 8.09 -14.66
C GLU A 133 4.39 7.36 -14.33
N MET A 134 4.49 6.25 -13.57
CA MET A 134 3.33 5.49 -13.13
C MET A 134 2.43 6.32 -12.20
N GLY A 135 3.03 7.09 -11.29
CA GLY A 135 2.30 8.00 -10.41
C GLY A 135 1.51 9.06 -11.18
N GLN A 136 2.16 9.76 -12.13
CA GLN A 136 1.51 10.78 -12.96
C GLN A 136 0.41 10.19 -13.84
N ALA A 137 0.63 9.02 -14.43
CA ALA A 137 -0.37 8.32 -15.21
C ALA A 137 -1.66 8.04 -14.40
N GLY A 138 -1.51 7.66 -13.13
CA GLY A 138 -2.65 7.45 -12.24
C GLY A 138 -3.34 8.74 -11.81
N LYS A 139 -2.59 9.82 -11.62
CA LYS A 139 -3.12 11.12 -11.20
C LYS A 139 -3.93 11.83 -12.28
N LEU A 140 -3.63 11.57 -13.55
CA LEU A 140 -4.27 12.20 -14.71
C LEU A 140 -5.47 11.44 -15.26
N MET A 141 -5.83 10.30 -14.67
CA MET A 141 -7.01 9.51 -15.03
C MET A 141 -8.30 10.20 -14.60
#